data_AF-A0AAN6GWX4-F1
#
_entry.id   AF-A0AAN6GWX4-F1
#
_cell.length_a   1.000
_cell.length_b   1.000
_cell.length_c   1.000
_cell.angle_alpha   90.00
_cell.angle_beta   90.00
_cell.angle_gamma   90.00
#
_symmetry.space_group_name_H-M   'P 1'
#
loop_
_entity.id
_entity.type
_entity.pdbx_description
1 polymer ?
#
loop_
_entity_poly.entity_id
_entity_poly.type
_entity_poly.pdbx_seq_one_letter_code
_entity_poly.pdbx_strand_id
1 'polypeptide(L)'
;MSVAARVSDEVGCRIGEEVGYTIRFEDKTSDRTRIKYMTDGIMQREILLDPELNKYSVIMLDEAHERTIATDVLFGLLKKTLKRRPDMKLIVTSATLDAEKFSSYFNECPILSIPGRTFPVEI
;
A
#
# COMPACT_ATOMS: atom_id res chain seq x y z
N MET A 1 -9.18 9.61 5.66
CA MET A 1 -9.64 10.58 4.64
C MET A 1 -8.60 11.68 4.34
N SER A 2 -7.63 11.94 5.24
CA SER A 2 -6.67 13.04 5.10
C SER A 2 -5.60 12.84 4.02
N VAL A 3 -5.02 11.64 3.89
CA VAL A 3 -3.86 11.43 2.99
C VAL A 3 -4.22 11.56 1.51
N ALA A 4 -5.29 10.89 1.06
CA ALA A 4 -5.74 10.99 -0.33
C ALA A 4 -6.12 12.43 -0.71
N ALA A 5 -6.75 13.19 0.21
CA ALA A 5 -7.07 14.60 0.01
C ALA A 5 -5.80 15.47 -0.05
N ARG A 6 -4.87 15.24 0.87
CA ARG A 6 -3.58 15.94 0.88
C ARG A 6 -2.81 15.69 -0.42
N VAL A 7 -2.79 14.47 -0.90
CA VAL A 7 -2.08 14.08 -2.13
C VAL A 7 -2.79 14.62 -3.36
N SER A 8 -4.14 14.68 -3.39
CA SER A 8 -4.85 15.35 -4.46
C SER A 8 -4.51 16.84 -4.54
N ASP A 9 -4.37 17.51 -3.38
CA ASP A 9 -3.98 18.92 -3.33
C ASP A 9 -2.54 19.13 -3.85
N GLU A 10 -1.59 18.28 -3.45
CA GLU A 10 -0.19 18.34 -3.91
C GLU A 10 -0.05 18.03 -5.40
N VAL A 11 -0.89 17.13 -5.92
CA VAL A 11 -0.95 16.80 -7.36
C VAL A 11 -1.69 17.89 -8.15
N GLY A 12 -2.49 18.72 -7.48
CA GLY A 12 -3.31 19.76 -8.11
C GLY A 12 -4.56 19.22 -8.80
N CYS A 13 -5.15 18.13 -8.32
CA CYS A 13 -6.37 17.52 -8.86
C CYS A 13 -7.51 17.52 -7.83
N ARG A 14 -8.75 17.30 -8.30
CA ARG A 14 -9.87 17.05 -7.38
C ARG A 14 -9.84 15.61 -6.91
N ILE A 15 -10.13 15.40 -5.63
CA ILE A 15 -10.24 14.04 -5.07
C ILE A 15 -11.37 13.26 -5.77
N GLY A 16 -11.03 12.06 -6.26
CA GLY A 16 -11.86 11.23 -7.13
C GLY A 16 -11.52 11.32 -8.62
N GLU A 17 -10.68 12.28 -9.04
CA GLU A 17 -10.07 12.30 -10.37
C GLU A 17 -8.79 11.46 -10.36
N GLU A 18 -7.60 12.03 -10.61
CA GLU A 18 -6.32 11.31 -10.65
C GLU A 18 -5.95 10.63 -9.32
N VAL A 19 -6.35 11.23 -8.19
CA VAL A 19 -6.14 10.70 -6.84
C VAL A 19 -7.50 10.42 -6.21
N GLY A 20 -7.73 9.18 -5.80
CA GLY A 20 -8.99 8.75 -5.20
C GLY A 20 -8.78 7.83 -4.01
N TYR A 21 -9.89 7.48 -3.35
CA TYR A 21 -9.85 6.47 -2.31
C TYR A 21 -11.08 5.56 -2.33
N THR A 22 -10.93 4.37 -1.77
CA THR A 22 -12.05 3.48 -1.48
C THR A 22 -11.90 2.95 -0.05
N ILE A 23 -12.93 3.17 0.75
CA ILE A 23 -13.06 2.61 2.10
C ILE A 23 -14.38 1.85 2.19
N ARG A 24 -14.65 1.25 3.35
CA ARG A 24 -15.91 0.55 3.56
C ARG A 24 -17.06 1.55 3.42
N PHE A 25 -18.01 1.23 2.52
CA PHE A 25 -19.22 2.02 2.22
C PHE A 25 -19.02 3.32 1.45
N GLU A 26 -17.79 3.66 1.06
CA GLU A 26 -17.52 4.88 0.32
C GLU A 26 -16.43 4.64 -0.72
N ASP A 27 -16.77 4.91 -1.98
CA ASP A 27 -15.85 4.84 -3.10
C ASP A 27 -15.81 6.20 -3.80
N LYS A 28 -14.65 6.85 -3.75
CA LYS A 28 -14.38 8.14 -4.38
C LYS A 28 -13.24 7.96 -5.38
N THR A 29 -13.54 7.17 -6.41
CA THR A 29 -12.66 6.90 -7.55
C THR A 29 -13.45 7.07 -8.86
N SER A 30 -12.73 7.22 -9.97
CA SER A 30 -13.28 7.28 -11.31
C SER A 30 -12.35 6.58 -12.30
N ASP A 31 -12.74 6.50 -13.57
CA ASP A 31 -11.88 5.99 -14.65
C ASP A 31 -10.59 6.82 -14.84
N ARG A 32 -10.55 8.05 -14.29
CA ARG A 32 -9.35 8.89 -14.27
C ARG A 32 -8.40 8.59 -13.11
N THR A 33 -8.82 7.81 -12.12
CA THR A 33 -8.01 7.53 -10.93
C THR A 33 -6.79 6.70 -11.25
N ARG A 34 -5.62 7.27 -10.94
CA ARG A 34 -4.31 6.67 -11.14
C ARG A 34 -3.65 6.26 -9.83
N ILE A 35 -3.91 7.02 -8.76
CA ILE A 35 -3.45 6.71 -7.40
C ILE A 35 -4.68 6.47 -6.55
N LYS A 36 -4.81 5.24 -6.04
CA LYS A 36 -5.95 4.82 -5.23
C LYS A 36 -5.49 4.47 -3.82
N TYR A 37 -5.94 5.25 -2.84
CA TYR A 37 -5.78 4.92 -1.43
C TYR A 37 -6.92 4.00 -1.00
N MET A 38 -6.62 2.91 -0.31
CA MET A 38 -7.69 2.05 0.20
C MET A 38 -7.28 1.41 1.51
N THR A 39 -8.27 0.95 2.27
CA THR A 39 -7.99 0.14 3.46
C THR A 39 -7.69 -1.30 3.06
N ASP A 40 -6.91 -1.99 3.89
CA ASP A 40 -6.53 -3.38 3.70
C ASP A 40 -7.72 -4.29 3.41
N GLY A 41 -8.83 -4.09 4.12
CA GLY A 41 -10.05 -4.87 3.93
C GLY A 41 -10.71 -4.68 2.55
N ILE A 42 -10.61 -3.47 1.97
CA ILE A 42 -11.07 -3.23 0.60
C ILE A 42 -10.15 -3.94 -0.38
N MET A 43 -8.85 -3.86 -0.19
CA MET A 43 -7.88 -4.54 -1.03
C MET A 43 -8.04 -6.06 -1.00
N GLN A 44 -8.27 -6.65 0.18
CA GLN A 44 -8.55 -8.08 0.30
C GLN A 44 -9.78 -8.47 -0.51
N ARG A 45 -10.85 -7.67 -0.46
CA ARG A 45 -12.05 -7.91 -1.26
C ARG A 45 -11.77 -7.82 -2.76
N GLU A 46 -10.93 -6.88 -3.19
CA GLU A 46 -10.53 -6.79 -4.60
C GLU A 46 -9.72 -8.00 -5.05
N ILE A 47 -8.77 -8.49 -4.25
CA ILE A 47 -8.01 -9.72 -4.56
C ILE A 47 -8.93 -10.94 -4.70
N LEU A 48 -9.99 -11.03 -3.90
CA LEU A 48 -10.95 -12.13 -4.01
C LEU A 48 -11.74 -12.10 -5.33
N LEU A 49 -11.98 -10.90 -5.88
CA LEU A 49 -12.68 -10.72 -7.15
C LEU A 49 -11.75 -10.83 -8.35
N ASP A 50 -10.52 -10.31 -8.24
CA ASP A 50 -9.46 -10.39 -9.24
C ASP A 50 -8.14 -10.82 -8.57
N PRO A 51 -7.86 -12.13 -8.49
CA PRO A 51 -6.65 -12.66 -7.85
C PRO A 51 -5.33 -12.23 -8.51
N GLU A 52 -5.39 -11.80 -9.77
CA GLU A 52 -4.23 -11.31 -10.53
C GLU A 52 -4.05 -9.79 -10.41
N LEU A 53 -5.01 -9.09 -9.78
CA LEU A 53 -4.97 -7.65 -9.54
C LEU A 53 -4.63 -6.86 -10.82
N ASN A 54 -5.27 -7.21 -11.94
CA ASN A 54 -4.92 -6.70 -13.27
C ASN A 54 -5.03 -5.19 -13.41
N LYS A 55 -5.81 -4.54 -12.53
CA LYS A 55 -5.97 -3.09 -12.48
C LYS A 55 -4.75 -2.34 -11.93
N TYR A 56 -3.82 -3.03 -11.28
CA TYR A 56 -2.68 -2.42 -10.60
C TYR A 56 -1.35 -2.91 -11.16
N SER A 57 -0.51 -1.98 -11.60
CA SER A 57 0.89 -2.28 -11.93
C SER A 57 1.81 -2.24 -10.70
N VAL A 58 1.44 -1.45 -9.69
CA VAL A 58 2.18 -1.28 -8.45
C VAL A 58 1.21 -1.26 -7.28
N ILE A 59 1.59 -1.94 -6.21
CA ILE A 59 0.88 -1.95 -4.94
C ILE A 59 1.85 -1.51 -3.85
N MET A 60 1.39 -0.64 -2.97
CA MET A 60 2.12 -0.21 -1.78
C MET A 60 1.33 -0.60 -0.55
N LEU A 61 1.91 -1.44 0.30
CA LEU A 61 1.38 -1.76 1.62
C LEU A 61 2.09 -0.88 2.65
N ASP A 62 1.33 0.04 3.23
CA ASP A 62 1.83 1.02 4.19
C ASP A 62 1.62 0.56 5.63
N GLU A 63 2.40 1.14 6.54
CA GLU A 63 2.35 0.86 7.98
C GLU A 63 2.40 -0.64 8.33
N ALA A 64 3.23 -1.41 7.60
CA ALA A 64 3.42 -2.85 7.81
C ALA A 64 3.84 -3.21 9.24
N HIS A 65 4.34 -2.23 10.00
CA HIS A 65 4.72 -2.37 11.39
C HIS A 65 3.54 -2.56 12.35
N GLU A 66 2.31 -2.16 11.98
CA GLU A 66 1.12 -2.40 12.81
C GLU A 66 0.72 -3.88 12.86
N ARG A 67 1.20 -4.70 11.92
CA ARG A 67 1.00 -6.17 11.87
C ARG A 67 -0.45 -6.58 12.09
N THR A 68 -1.37 -5.89 11.43
CA THR A 68 -2.79 -6.28 11.46
C THR A 68 -2.96 -7.63 10.75
N ILE A 69 -3.97 -8.41 11.17
CA ILE A 69 -4.33 -9.66 10.51
C ILE A 69 -4.60 -9.42 9.02
N ALA A 70 -5.17 -8.26 8.68
CA ALA A 70 -5.51 -7.96 7.31
C ALA A 70 -4.25 -7.79 6.44
N THR A 71 -3.28 -7.05 6.93
CA THR A 71 -1.99 -6.82 6.27
C THR A 71 -1.21 -8.14 6.11
N ASP A 72 -1.19 -8.99 7.15
CA ASP A 72 -0.48 -10.29 7.10
C ASP A 72 -1.09 -11.24 6.06
N VAL A 73 -2.42 -11.28 5.95
CA VAL A 73 -3.11 -12.03 4.88
C VAL A 73 -2.77 -11.47 3.50
N LEU A 74 -2.72 -10.14 3.35
CA LEU A 74 -2.33 -9.49 2.09
C LEU A 74 -0.91 -9.86 1.68
N PHE A 75 0.06 -9.92 2.60
CA PHE A 75 1.42 -10.38 2.28
C PHE A 75 1.42 -11.79 1.68
N GLY A 76 0.67 -12.72 2.27
CA GLY A 76 0.55 -14.08 1.77
C GLY A 76 -0.09 -14.16 0.38
N LEU A 77 -1.13 -13.37 0.13
CA LEU A 77 -1.81 -13.32 -1.17
C LEU A 77 -0.91 -12.67 -2.24
N LEU A 78 -0.32 -11.51 -1.94
CA LEU A 78 0.53 -10.78 -2.87
C LEU A 78 1.82 -11.53 -3.19
N LYS A 79 2.44 -12.22 -2.22
CA LYS A 79 3.60 -13.08 -2.50
C LYS A 79 3.28 -14.18 -3.51
N LYS A 80 2.05 -14.71 -3.52
CA LYS A 80 1.60 -15.66 -4.54
C LYS A 80 1.33 -14.96 -5.87
N THR A 81 0.70 -13.79 -5.87
CA THR A 81 0.39 -13.03 -7.10
C THR A 81 1.67 -12.56 -7.79
N LEU A 82 2.68 -12.08 -7.08
CA LEU A 82 3.98 -11.66 -7.64
C LEU A 82 4.70 -12.80 -8.40
N LYS A 83 4.48 -14.06 -8.02
CA LYS A 83 5.03 -15.21 -8.77
C LYS A 83 4.36 -15.41 -10.14
N ARG A 84 3.08 -15.01 -10.27
CA ARG A 84 2.29 -15.14 -11.49
C ARG A 84 2.35 -13.88 -12.35
N ARG A 85 2.51 -12.72 -11.71
CA ARG A 85 2.61 -11.37 -12.31
C ARG A 85 4.01 -10.78 -12.07
N PRO A 86 5.04 -11.21 -12.82
CA PRO A 86 6.40 -10.68 -12.69
C PRO A 86 6.53 -9.21 -13.10
N ASP A 87 5.54 -8.68 -13.82
CA ASP A 87 5.43 -7.28 -14.21
C ASP A 87 4.90 -6.37 -13.07
N MET A 88 4.22 -6.95 -12.08
CA MET A 88 3.68 -6.21 -10.95
C MET A 88 4.78 -5.90 -9.92
N LYS A 89 4.77 -4.69 -9.37
CA LYS A 89 5.69 -4.29 -8.29
C LYS A 89 4.97 -4.21 -6.96
N LEU A 90 5.64 -4.63 -5.89
CA LEU A 90 5.18 -4.48 -4.51
C LEU A 90 6.17 -3.60 -3.75
N ILE A 91 5.66 -2.61 -3.04
CA ILE A 91 6.39 -1.79 -2.07
C ILE A 91 5.78 -2.06 -0.70
N VAL A 92 6.62 -2.29 0.30
CA VAL A 92 6.20 -2.44 1.69
C VAL A 92 6.89 -1.35 2.50
N THR A 93 6.13 -0.51 3.19
CA THR A 93 6.65 0.55 4.06
C THR A 93 6.36 0.25 5.52
N SER A 94 7.31 0.65 6.37
CA SER A 94 7.32 0.39 7.81
C SER A 94 8.08 1.52 8.52
N ALA A 95 7.57 1.96 9.68
CA ALA A 95 8.26 2.94 10.51
C ALA A 95 9.32 2.31 11.44
N THR A 96 9.33 0.98 11.57
CA THR A 96 10.28 0.27 12.45
C THR A 96 11.49 -0.25 11.70
N LEU A 97 12.59 -0.47 12.43
CA LEU A 97 13.86 -0.98 11.91
C LEU A 97 13.82 -2.47 11.50
N ASP A 98 12.71 -3.17 11.68
CA ASP A 98 12.60 -4.61 11.44
C ASP A 98 12.32 -4.95 9.95
N ALA A 99 12.94 -4.19 9.05
CA ALA A 99 12.82 -4.35 7.61
C ALA A 99 13.39 -5.71 7.13
N GLU A 100 14.36 -6.26 7.87
CA GLU A 100 14.99 -7.56 7.57
C GLU A 100 13.98 -8.71 7.54
N LYS A 101 13.00 -8.73 8.46
CA LYS A 101 11.97 -9.78 8.45
C LYS A 101 11.10 -9.72 7.18
N PHE A 102 10.78 -8.52 6.72
CA PHE A 102 10.04 -8.34 5.47
C PHE A 102 10.89 -8.72 4.27
N SER A 103 12.17 -8.33 4.25
CA SER A 103 13.13 -8.72 3.22
C SER A 103 13.21 -10.24 3.07
N SER A 104 13.51 -10.96 4.14
CA SER A 104 13.58 -12.43 4.11
C SER A 104 12.25 -13.07 3.73
N TYR A 105 11.12 -12.51 4.19
CA TYR A 105 9.81 -12.98 3.75
C TYR A 105 9.58 -12.78 2.25
N PHE A 106 10.06 -11.68 1.65
CA PHE A 106 9.91 -11.37 0.22
C PHE A 106 11.14 -11.78 -0.63
N ASN A 107 11.80 -12.88 -0.25
CA ASN A 107 12.94 -13.48 -0.96
C ASN A 107 14.17 -12.58 -1.03
N GLU A 108 14.58 -12.04 0.12
CA GLU A 108 15.74 -11.15 0.25
C GLU A 108 15.61 -9.89 -0.62
N CYS A 109 14.41 -9.28 -0.59
CA CYS A 109 14.14 -8.10 -1.40
C CYS A 109 14.96 -6.89 -0.92
N PRO A 110 15.39 -5.98 -1.83
CA PRO A 110 16.18 -4.82 -1.44
C PRO A 110 15.48 -3.95 -0.39
N ILE A 111 16.23 -3.58 0.66
CA ILE A 111 15.75 -2.68 1.71
C ILE A 111 16.25 -1.26 1.40
N LEU A 112 15.33 -0.30 1.40
CA LEU A 112 15.64 1.13 1.35
C LEU A 112 15.32 1.76 2.71
N SER A 113 16.34 2.27 3.40
CA SER A 113 16.18 2.96 4.69
C SER A 113 16.29 4.47 4.49
N ILE A 114 15.33 5.22 5.04
CA ILE A 114 15.35 6.69 5.04
C ILE A 114 15.74 7.14 6.45
N PRO A 115 16.87 7.85 6.64
CA PRO A 115 17.29 8.29 7.96
C PRO A 115 16.28 9.29 8.53
N GLY A 116 15.71 8.95 9.68
CA GLY A 116 14.83 9.84 10.42
C GLY A 116 15.58 11.06 10.96
N ARG A 117 14.89 12.20 11.02
CA ARG A 117 15.36 13.37 11.79
C ARG A 117 14.61 13.36 13.12
N THR A 118 15.27 12.89 14.18
CA THR A 118 14.73 12.96 15.53
C THR A 118 15.25 14.21 16.23
N PHE A 119 14.39 14.87 17.01
CA PHE A 119 14.78 15.95 17.91
C PHE A 119 14.81 15.39 19.34
N PRO A 120 15.73 15.84 20.20
CA PRO A 120 15.76 15.38 21.59
C PRO A 120 14.43 15.70 22.27
N VAL A 121 13.87 14.68 22.95
CA VAL A 121 12.65 14.79 23.76
C VAL A 121 13.03 14.34 25.18
N GLU A 122 12.76 15.19 26.18
CA GLU A 122 12.91 14.82 27.59
C GLU A 122 11.77 13.87 28.00
N ILE A 123 12.12 12.81 28.76
CA ILE A 123 11.19 11.79 29.25
C ILE A 123 10.80 12.10 30.70
#